data_AF-A0A8W8MPR8-F1
#
_entry.id   AF-A0A8W8MPR8-F1
#
_cell.length_a   1.000
_cell.length_b   1.000
_cell.length_c   1.000
_cell.angle_alpha   90.00
_cell.angle_beta   90.00
_cell.angle_gamma   90.00
#
_symmetry.space_group_name_H-M   'P 1'
#
loop_
_entity.id
_entity.type
_entity.pdbx_description
1 polymer ?
#
loop_
_entity_poly.entity_id
_entity_poly.type
_entity_poly.pdbx_seq_one_letter_code
_entity_poly.pdbx_strand_id
1 'polypeptide(L)'
;MWKRDYEQKAHDALKFIKTTIDESVETSGEMVNFYNQLKNGVLLCKLVNALKRGTCTIPETRFASPREGELIKLAIIGMEQLGVTGLFQKDDLVEMKNLTKWLTAICTLQENKN
;
A
#
# COMPACT_ATOMS: atom_id res chain seq x y z
N MET A 1 6.18 -5.11 -24.49
CA MET A 1 7.22 -4.27 -23.86
C MET A 1 6.75 -3.61 -22.55
N TRP A 2 5.63 -4.04 -21.93
CA TRP A 2 5.07 -3.34 -20.74
C TRP A 2 5.33 -4.03 -19.41
N LYS A 3 5.78 -5.29 -19.41
CA LYS A 3 5.96 -6.07 -18.18
C LYS A 3 7.10 -5.55 -17.29
N ARG A 4 8.20 -5.10 -17.91
CA ARG A 4 9.38 -4.56 -17.22
C ARG A 4 9.12 -3.22 -16.53
N ASP A 5 8.26 -2.38 -17.09
CA ASP A 5 7.95 -1.07 -16.51
C ASP A 5 7.17 -1.20 -15.19
N TYR A 6 6.26 -2.17 -15.10
CA TYR A 6 5.52 -2.44 -13.86
C TYR A 6 6.40 -3.06 -12.79
N GLU A 7 7.33 -3.94 -13.16
CA GLU A 7 8.26 -4.55 -12.20
C GLU A 7 9.18 -3.49 -11.57
N GLN A 8 9.68 -2.57 -12.38
CA GLN A 8 10.48 -1.45 -11.89
C GLN A 8 9.66 -0.54 -10.95
N LYS A 9 8.45 -0.15 -11.37
CA LYS A 9 7.55 0.65 -10.53
C LYS A 9 7.23 -0.06 -9.20
N ALA A 10 6.98 -1.36 -9.23
CA ALA A 10 6.68 -2.15 -8.03
C ALA A 10 7.89 -2.19 -7.09
N HIS A 11 9.09 -2.37 -7.62
CA HIS A 11 10.33 -2.26 -6.84
C HIS A 11 10.44 -0.89 -6.16
N ASP A 12 10.27 0.18 -6.93
CA ASP A 12 10.40 1.55 -6.42
C ASP A 12 9.33 1.87 -5.37
N ALA A 13 8.09 1.44 -5.59
CA ALA A 13 6.99 1.56 -4.63
C ALA A 13 7.28 0.81 -3.32
N LEU A 14 7.75 -0.43 -3.38
CA LEU A 14 8.09 -1.20 -2.17
C LEU A 14 9.30 -0.60 -1.43
N LYS A 15 10.28 -0.10 -2.18
CA LYS A 15 11.42 0.63 -1.61
C LYS A 15 10.97 1.91 -0.91
N PHE A 16 10.03 2.64 -1.50
CA PHE A 16 9.43 3.83 -0.89
C PHE A 16 8.69 3.50 0.41
N ILE A 17 7.95 2.39 0.47
CA ILE A 17 7.30 1.92 1.70
C ILE A 17 8.36 1.63 2.75
N LYS A 18 9.35 0.79 2.40
CA LYS A 18 10.47 0.43 3.28
C LYS A 18 11.15 1.64 3.90
N THR A 19 11.49 2.65 3.11
CA THR A 19 12.17 3.85 3.60
C THR A 19 11.27 4.78 4.39
N THR A 20 9.96 4.78 4.12
CA THR A 20 9.01 5.67 4.81
C THR A 20 8.57 5.13 6.16
N ILE A 21 8.44 3.82 6.32
CA ILE A 21 8.04 3.19 7.60
C ILE A 21 9.21 2.63 8.41
N ASP A 22 10.41 2.62 7.83
CA ASP A 22 11.64 2.06 8.42
C ASP A 22 11.50 0.57 8.83
N GLU A 23 10.89 -0.24 7.95
CA GLU A 23 10.70 -1.69 8.17
C GLU A 23 11.28 -2.53 7.03
N SER A 24 11.65 -3.77 7.34
CA SER A 24 12.14 -4.73 6.35
C SER A 24 10.99 -5.24 5.47
N VAL A 25 10.85 -4.63 4.30
CA VAL A 25 9.94 -5.07 3.22
C VAL A 25 10.76 -5.72 2.10
N GLU A 26 10.28 -6.85 1.57
CA GLU A 26 10.86 -7.46 0.38
C GLU A 26 10.54 -6.59 -0.84
N THR A 27 11.58 -6.06 -1.49
CA THR A 27 11.46 -5.07 -2.57
C THR A 27 11.52 -5.69 -3.96
N SER A 28 11.42 -7.01 -4.12
CA SER A 28 11.29 -7.63 -5.43
C SER A 28 10.16 -6.99 -6.25
N GLY A 29 10.46 -6.61 -7.49
CA GLY A 29 9.51 -5.99 -8.42
C GLY A 29 8.42 -6.92 -8.92
N GLU A 30 8.43 -8.20 -8.53
CA GLU A 30 7.39 -9.14 -8.90
C GLU A 30 6.02 -8.70 -8.35
N MET A 31 5.01 -8.62 -9.22
CA MET A 31 3.66 -8.22 -8.82
C MET A 31 3.04 -9.15 -7.76
N VAL A 32 3.45 -10.42 -7.73
CA VAL A 32 3.05 -11.38 -6.69
C VAL A 32 3.66 -11.01 -5.34
N ASN A 33 4.94 -10.61 -5.31
CA ASN A 33 5.57 -10.08 -4.10
C ASN A 33 4.88 -8.80 -3.65
N PHE A 34 4.67 -7.84 -4.56
CA PHE A 34 3.94 -6.60 -4.27
C PHE A 34 2.57 -6.86 -3.60
N TYR A 35 1.79 -7.78 -4.16
CA TYR A 35 0.52 -8.20 -3.56
C TYR A 35 0.73 -8.81 -2.16
N ASN A 36 1.65 -9.75 -2.01
CA ASN A 36 1.89 -10.44 -0.74
C ASN A 36 2.31 -9.49 0.40
N GLN A 37 3.07 -8.44 0.09
CA GLN A 37 3.45 -7.43 1.08
C GLN A 37 2.25 -6.59 1.53
N LEU A 38 1.31 -6.27 0.64
CA LEU A 38 0.25 -5.28 0.90
C LEU A 38 -1.10 -5.90 1.29
N LYS A 39 -1.36 -7.16 0.95
CA LYS A 39 -2.69 -7.80 1.09
C LYS A 39 -3.26 -7.79 2.51
N ASN A 40 -2.43 -7.72 3.54
CA ASN A 40 -2.89 -7.69 4.93
C ASN A 40 -3.30 -6.28 5.41
N GLY A 41 -3.07 -5.24 4.59
CA GLY A 41 -3.39 -3.84 4.91
C GLY A 41 -2.50 -3.18 5.97
N VAL A 42 -1.65 -3.92 6.67
CA VAL A 42 -0.84 -3.40 7.78
C VAL A 42 0.21 -2.41 7.27
N LEU A 43 1.00 -2.81 6.25
CA LEU A 43 2.02 -1.93 5.67
C LEU A 43 1.42 -0.66 5.08
N LEU A 44 0.24 -0.77 4.45
CA LEU A 44 -0.49 0.38 3.91
C LEU A 44 -0.90 1.36 5.00
N CYS A 45 -1.46 0.87 6.10
CA CYS A 45 -1.80 1.73 7.24
C CYS A 45 -0.59 2.38 7.89
N LYS A 46 0.53 1.65 8.03
CA LYS A 46 1.79 2.21 8.52
C LYS A 46 2.32 3.30 7.59
N LEU A 47 2.29 3.07 6.28
CA LEU A 47 2.71 4.05 5.27
C LEU A 47 1.90 5.35 5.41
N VAL A 48 0.58 5.23 5.42
CA VAL A 48 -0.31 6.39 5.57
C VAL A 48 -0.02 7.11 6.89
N ASN A 49 0.16 6.40 8.01
CA ASN A 49 0.47 7.02 9.30
C ASN A 49 1.84 7.72 9.33
N ALA A 50 2.82 7.21 8.59
CA ALA A 50 4.12 7.83 8.44
C ALA A 50 4.04 9.14 7.63
N LEU A 51 3.14 9.20 6.63
CA LEU A 51 2.90 10.41 5.85
C LEU A 51 2.00 11.42 6.57
N LYS A 52 0.95 10.94 7.25
CA LYS A 52 0.01 11.74 8.04
C LYS A 52 -0.37 10.99 9.30
N ARG A 53 0.17 11.43 10.43
CA ARG A 53 -0.03 10.79 11.73
C ARG A 53 -1.51 10.71 12.10
N GLY A 54 -1.93 9.56 12.64
CA GLY A 54 -3.27 9.35 13.17
C GLY A 54 -4.35 9.07 12.13
N THR A 55 -3.98 8.78 10.88
CA THR A 55 -4.94 8.60 9.79
C THR A 55 -5.50 7.17 9.72
N CYS A 56 -4.69 6.15 10.04
CA CYS A 56 -5.15 4.77 10.20
C CYS A 56 -4.87 4.24 11.60
N THR A 57 -5.88 3.75 12.31
CA THR A 57 -5.68 3.06 13.58
C THR A 57 -5.47 1.57 13.32
N ILE A 58 -4.27 1.06 13.59
CA ILE A 58 -3.99 -0.38 13.55
C ILE A 58 -4.37 -0.94 14.92
N PRO A 59 -5.40 -1.80 15.03
CA PRO A 59 -5.83 -2.31 16.33
C PRO A 59 -4.74 -3.19 16.96
N GLU A 60 -4.35 -2.90 18.20
CA GLU A 60 -3.52 -3.80 19.00
C GLU A 60 -4.38 -4.96 19.52
N THR A 61 -4.54 -6.01 18.73
CA THR A 61 -5.32 -7.16 19.17
C THR A 61 -4.39 -8.21 19.80
N ARG A 62 -4.62 -8.52 21.08
CA ARG A 62 -3.97 -9.67 21.75
C ARG A 62 -4.60 -11.02 21.39
N PHE A 63 -5.75 -11.04 20.70
CA PHE A 63 -6.59 -12.23 20.57
C PHE A 63 -7.12 -12.53 19.15
N ALA A 64 -7.03 -11.61 18.19
CA ALA A 64 -7.53 -11.84 16.83
C ALA A 64 -6.90 -10.90 15.81
N SER A 65 -6.23 -11.41 14.77
CA SER A 65 -5.62 -10.58 13.73
C SER A 65 -6.61 -9.54 13.18
N PRO A 66 -6.18 -8.28 12.96
CA PRO A 66 -7.03 -7.27 12.35
C PRO A 66 -7.64 -7.79 11.05
N ARG A 67 -8.92 -7.51 10.80
CA ARG A 67 -9.55 -7.91 9.55
C ARG A 67 -8.88 -7.16 8.41
N GLU A 68 -8.19 -7.88 7.53
CA GLU A 68 -7.39 -7.33 6.43
C GLU A 68 -8.20 -6.32 5.60
N GLY A 69 -9.46 -6.66 5.30
CA GLY A 69 -10.37 -5.77 4.57
C GLY A 69 -10.72 -4.45 5.28
N GLU A 70 -10.70 -4.41 6.62
CA GLU A 70 -10.92 -3.17 7.37
C GLU A 70 -9.66 -2.29 7.35
N LEU A 71 -8.48 -2.88 7.53
CA LEU A 71 -7.21 -2.15 7.41
C LEU A 71 -7.04 -1.56 6.02
N ILE A 72 -7.34 -2.32 4.97
CA ILE A 72 -7.29 -1.83 3.58
C ILE A 72 -8.24 -0.65 3.39
N LYS A 73 -9.47 -0.70 3.93
CA LYS A 73 -10.42 0.42 3.86
C LYS A 73 -9.90 1.67 4.57
N LEU A 74 -9.33 1.52 5.77
CA LEU A 74 -8.74 2.64 6.50
C LEU A 74 -7.55 3.24 5.75
N ALA A 75 -6.71 2.40 5.15
CA ALA A 75 -5.62 2.85 4.30
C ALA A 75 -6.14 3.65 3.09
N ILE A 76 -7.17 3.16 2.38
CA ILE A 76 -7.80 3.89 1.25
C ILE A 76 -8.20 5.30 1.69
N ILE A 77 -8.98 5.42 2.77
CA ILE A 77 -9.43 6.71 3.30
C ILE A 77 -8.25 7.63 3.59
N GLY A 78 -7.17 7.08 4.14
CA GLY A 78 -5.98 7.86 4.42
C GLY A 78 -5.20 8.30 3.20
N MET A 79 -5.11 7.45 2.17
CA MET A 79 -4.50 7.81 0.88
C MET A 79 -5.34 8.89 0.16
N GLU A 80 -6.66 8.85 0.28
CA GLU A 80 -7.55 9.91 -0.23
C GLU A 80 -7.27 11.27 0.42
N GLN A 81 -7.04 11.29 1.74
CA GLN A 81 -6.65 12.50 2.45
C GLN A 81 -5.26 13.04 2.07
N LEU A 82 -4.43 12.22 1.44
CA LEU A 82 -3.10 12.56 0.92
C LEU A 82 -3.14 12.93 -0.57
N GLY A 83 -4.35 13.12 -1.14
CA GLY A 83 -4.56 13.55 -2.53
C GLY A 83 -4.69 12.42 -3.54
N VAL A 84 -4.73 11.16 -3.09
CA VAL A 84 -4.86 10.00 -3.98
C VAL A 84 -6.30 9.48 -3.93
N THR A 85 -7.18 10.12 -4.72
CA THR A 85 -8.62 9.85 -4.73
C THR A 85 -9.08 9.06 -5.96
N GLY A 86 -9.96 8.07 -5.78
CA GLY A 86 -10.66 7.41 -6.88
C GLY A 86 -9.83 6.48 -7.76
N LEU A 87 -8.60 6.15 -7.36
CA LEU A 87 -7.70 5.33 -8.17
C LEU A 87 -7.94 3.82 -8.03
N PHE A 88 -8.40 3.32 -6.88
CA PHE A 88 -8.49 1.89 -6.56
C PHE A 88 -9.58 1.59 -5.53
N GLN A 89 -9.97 0.32 -5.43
CA GLN A 89 -10.93 -0.18 -4.46
C GLN A 89 -10.33 -1.31 -3.62
N LYS A 90 -10.96 -1.60 -2.47
CA LYS A 90 -10.56 -2.69 -1.58
C LYS A 90 -10.51 -4.03 -2.32
N ASP A 91 -11.50 -4.30 -3.17
CA ASP A 91 -11.60 -5.57 -3.90
C ASP A 91 -10.52 -5.70 -5.00
N ASP A 92 -9.96 -4.58 -5.50
CA ASP A 92 -8.85 -4.61 -6.47
C ASP A 92 -7.59 -5.29 -5.89
N LEU A 93 -7.37 -5.13 -4.57
CA LEU A 93 -6.27 -5.79 -3.86
C LEU A 93 -6.70 -7.17 -3.37
N VAL A 94 -7.83 -7.26 -2.64
CA VAL A 94 -8.28 -8.52 -2.02
C VAL A 94 -8.51 -9.63 -3.05
N GLU A 95 -9.04 -9.31 -4.22
CA GLU A 95 -9.29 -10.28 -5.29
C GLU A 95 -8.18 -10.31 -6.34
N MET A 96 -7.07 -9.58 -6.12
CA MET A 96 -5.91 -9.52 -7.02
C MET A 96 -6.26 -9.12 -8.46
N LYS A 97 -7.34 -8.35 -8.67
CA LYS A 97 -7.86 -8.01 -10.00
C LYS A 97 -7.12 -6.88 -10.69
N ASN A 98 -6.84 -5.79 -9.97
CA ASN A 98 -6.29 -4.56 -10.54
C ASN A 98 -5.13 -4.03 -9.69
N LEU A 99 -4.13 -4.87 -9.43
CA LEU A 99 -2.94 -4.50 -8.64
C LEU A 99 -2.19 -3.28 -9.22
N THR A 100 -2.29 -3.05 -10.53
CA THR A 100 -1.69 -1.89 -11.20
C THR A 100 -2.27 -0.57 -10.69
N LYS A 101 -3.54 -0.53 -10.28
CA LYS A 101 -4.16 0.67 -9.69
C LYS A 101 -3.55 1.01 -8.32
N TRP A 102 -3.35 -0.01 -7.50
CA TRP A 102 -2.66 0.11 -6.21
C TRP A 102 -1.21 0.53 -6.37
N LEU A 103 -0.52 0.01 -7.39
CA LEU A 103 0.82 0.42 -7.72
C LEU A 103 0.87 1.91 -8.10
N THR A 104 0.02 2.35 -9.02
CA THR A 104 -0.07 3.77 -9.41
C THR A 104 -0.36 4.66 -8.22
N ALA A 105 -1.27 4.27 -7.33
CA ALA A 105 -1.59 5.03 -6.13
C ALA A 105 -0.39 5.28 -5.21
N ILE A 106 0.45 4.26 -5.00
CA ILE A 106 1.65 4.38 -4.17
C ILE A 106 2.70 5.26 -4.88
N CYS A 107 2.85 5.13 -6.20
CA CYS A 107 3.70 6.03 -6.97
C CYS A 107 3.22 7.50 -6.85
N THR A 108 1.92 7.76 -6.94
CA THR A 108 1.38 9.11 -6.75
C THR A 108 1.62 9.64 -5.34
N LEU A 109 1.52 8.81 -4.29
CA LEU A 109 1.90 9.23 -2.94
C LEU A 109 3.39 9.60 -2.84
N GLN A 110 4.25 8.83 -3.50
CA GLN A 110 5.68 9.11 -3.55
C GLN A 110 5.96 10.45 -4.23
N GLU A 111 5.28 10.74 -5.34
CA GLU A 111 5.37 12.02 -6.06
C GLU A 111 4.86 13.19 -5.21
N ASN A 112 3.75 13.02 -4.49
CA ASN A 112 3.18 14.06 -3.62
C ASN A 112 4.07 14.39 -2.40
N LYS A 113 5.04 13.53 -2.06
CA LYS A 113 5.98 13.75 -0.96
C LYS A 113 7.21 14.58 -1.37
N ASN A 114 7.53 14.64 -2.68
CA ASN A 114 8.64 15.41 -3.24
C ASN A 114 8.23 16.84 -3.58
#